data_AF-A0A7C4W7C8-F1
#
_entry.id   AF-A0A7C4W7C8-F1
#
_cell.length_a   1.000
_cell.length_b   1.000
_cell.length_c   1.000
_cell.angle_alpha   90.00
_cell.angle_beta   90.00
_cell.angle_gamma   90.00
#
_symmetry.space_group_name_H-M   'P 1'
#
loop_
_entity.id
_entity.type
_entity.pdbx_description
1 polymer ?
#
loop_
_entity_poly.entity_id
_entity_poly.type
_entity_poly.pdbx_seq_one_letter_code
_entity_poly.pdbx_strand_id
1 'polypeptide(L)'
;MILTFSFLFSQIDCSLSSNPNFTISGYVFKFEDSHALSDAIVIVYHEYYSWSEFLGSVKTNEDGFYQLNINKYLSGGFIKIFVFHIDYNSGFPDRVPVCTSIPINPLSTIESLNLNFSMLPAAVLVFSGGFMHVNYSDPASRVMYQVEVKDLPQDLNCLLKYDFKDLSNVYSMLGLKGNVIPVPAGYKINVIITGVFQETMSIPSTIIFGRTTYTTTPSIRESYLSVKLFDDFEVLSSNDIMYFTIYDVSLSDSLRIVKSMYNSVLNKLDIARMNGFYTTSLFSQLDRINRMINEAEDYLERDNPSASFATLRSCCVLLKSLSSTIDGMYMEASLSINLLLIFFIFGSVSIGYFISERLIFKIIVSIVSYASLLYILSISYPLFPKFDINLLPKIFSPLILIAGLEILSRGFIGFRFIVDSAELFSVSKRNLKRRKLRTILILISLI
;
A
#
# COMPACT_ATOMS: atom_id res chain seq x y z
N MET A 1 30.78 27.16 -42.03
CA MET A 1 31.88 26.18 -41.85
C MET A 1 31.27 24.94 -41.23
N ILE A 2 30.78 24.04 -42.09
CA ILE A 2 29.98 22.86 -41.74
C ILE A 2 30.93 21.66 -41.84
N LEU A 3 31.21 21.01 -40.71
CA LEU A 3 32.02 19.80 -40.65
C LEU A 3 31.09 18.59 -40.87
N THR A 4 31.01 18.14 -42.12
CA THR A 4 30.43 16.85 -42.51
C THR A 4 31.37 15.73 -42.10
N PHE A 5 30.99 14.97 -41.07
CA PHE A 5 31.66 13.73 -40.68
C PHE A 5 31.10 12.58 -41.53
N SER A 6 31.78 12.25 -42.62
CA SER A 6 31.52 11.04 -43.41
C SER A 6 32.15 9.85 -42.70
N PHE A 7 31.34 9.09 -41.96
CA PHE A 7 31.74 7.75 -41.51
C PHE A 7 31.70 6.80 -42.71
N LEU A 8 32.89 6.46 -43.22
CA LEU A 8 33.13 5.33 -44.10
C LEU A 8 32.74 4.05 -43.36
N PHE A 9 31.57 3.49 -43.69
CA PHE A 9 31.27 2.09 -43.44
C PHE A 9 32.19 1.27 -44.34
N SER A 10 33.30 0.77 -43.79
CA SER A 10 33.98 -0.37 -44.38
C SER A 10 33.07 -1.58 -44.21
N GLN A 11 32.43 -2.01 -45.30
CA GLN A 11 31.90 -3.37 -45.41
C GLN A 11 33.09 -4.32 -45.30
N ILE A 12 33.33 -4.83 -44.09
CA ILE A 12 34.07 -6.07 -43.91
C ILE A 12 33.03 -7.16 -44.13
N ASP A 13 32.92 -7.61 -45.37
CA ASP A 13 32.29 -8.88 -45.70
C ASP A 13 33.19 -9.99 -45.13
N CYS A 14 33.02 -10.27 -43.83
CA CYS A 14 33.49 -11.50 -43.23
C CYS A 14 32.47 -12.59 -43.56
N SER A 15 32.59 -13.16 -44.76
CA SER A 15 32.00 -14.45 -45.08
C SER A 15 32.76 -15.55 -44.33
N LEU A 16 32.55 -15.65 -43.02
CA LEU A 16 32.90 -16.83 -42.23
C LEU A 16 31.71 -17.79 -42.30
N SER A 17 31.66 -18.56 -43.38
CA SER A 17 30.77 -19.72 -43.53
C SER A 17 31.31 -20.91 -42.73
N SER A 18 31.47 -20.74 -41.42
CA SER A 18 31.47 -21.88 -40.50
C SER A 18 30.11 -21.85 -39.84
N ASN A 19 29.16 -22.67 -40.30
CA ASN A 19 27.92 -22.91 -39.57
C ASN A 19 28.30 -23.34 -38.14
N PRO A 20 28.10 -22.48 -37.12
CA PRO A 20 28.45 -22.86 -35.77
C PRO A 20 27.37 -23.84 -35.32
N ASN A 21 27.65 -25.12 -35.51
CA ASN A 21 26.82 -26.19 -34.99
C ASN A 21 27.18 -26.35 -33.51
N PHE A 22 26.28 -25.88 -32.65
CA PHE A 22 26.38 -26.06 -31.22
C PHE A 22 25.46 -27.20 -30.79
N THR A 23 25.98 -28.18 -30.04
CA THR A 23 25.21 -29.36 -29.63
C THR A 23 24.94 -29.35 -28.14
N ILE A 24 23.68 -29.46 -27.74
CA ILE A 24 23.29 -29.70 -26.34
C ILE A 24 22.83 -31.15 -26.22
N SER A 25 23.40 -31.89 -25.27
CA SER A 25 23.04 -33.29 -25.04
C SER A 25 23.05 -33.62 -23.55
N GLY A 26 22.51 -34.79 -23.20
CA GLY A 26 22.59 -35.32 -21.85
C GLY A 26 21.42 -36.23 -21.54
N TYR A 27 21.16 -36.45 -20.25
CA TYR A 27 20.16 -37.42 -19.78
C TYR A 27 19.17 -36.80 -18.80
N VAL A 28 17.93 -37.27 -18.84
CA VAL A 28 16.86 -36.92 -17.89
C VAL A 28 16.52 -38.13 -17.04
N PHE A 29 16.57 -37.96 -15.73
CA PHE A 29 16.32 -39.02 -14.75
C PHE A 29 15.17 -38.65 -13.81
N LYS A 30 14.50 -39.68 -13.29
CA LYS A 30 13.62 -39.58 -12.13
C LYS A 30 14.46 -39.42 -10.87
N PHE A 31 14.04 -38.55 -9.96
CA PHE A 31 14.80 -38.28 -8.74
C PHE A 31 14.76 -39.42 -7.73
N GLU A 32 13.65 -40.16 -7.65
CA GLU A 32 13.39 -41.14 -6.60
C GLU A 32 14.20 -42.43 -6.76
N ASP A 33 14.35 -42.89 -8.00
CA ASP A 33 14.93 -44.19 -8.35
C ASP A 33 16.13 -44.06 -9.31
N SER A 34 16.46 -42.84 -9.77
CA SER A 34 17.49 -42.57 -10.77
C SER A 34 17.29 -43.30 -12.10
N HIS A 35 16.07 -43.78 -12.37
CA HIS A 35 15.75 -44.39 -13.67
C HIS A 35 15.61 -43.32 -14.75
N ALA A 36 15.99 -43.70 -15.98
CA ALA A 36 15.81 -42.88 -17.16
C ALA A 36 14.34 -42.48 -17.35
N LEU A 37 14.11 -41.24 -17.77
CA LEU A 37 12.78 -40.71 -18.08
C LEU A 37 12.63 -40.52 -19.59
N SER A 38 11.86 -41.41 -20.21
CA SER A 38 11.49 -41.32 -21.64
C SER A 38 10.46 -40.23 -21.89
N ASP A 39 10.35 -39.76 -23.13
CA ASP A 39 9.35 -38.77 -23.57
C ASP A 39 9.38 -37.40 -22.89
N ALA A 40 10.41 -37.10 -22.09
CA ALA A 40 10.61 -35.77 -21.52
C ALA A 40 10.95 -34.77 -22.63
N ILE A 41 10.29 -33.61 -22.62
CA ILE A 41 10.41 -32.55 -23.61
C ILE A 41 11.45 -31.55 -23.11
N VAL A 42 12.56 -31.42 -23.84
CA VAL A 42 13.61 -30.44 -23.59
C VAL A 42 13.44 -29.29 -24.58
N ILE A 43 13.31 -28.07 -24.06
CA ILE A 43 13.10 -26.85 -24.84
C ILE A 43 14.22 -25.85 -24.54
N VAL A 44 14.80 -25.27 -25.58
CA VAL A 44 15.96 -24.38 -25.46
C VAL A 44 15.65 -23.00 -26.03
N TYR A 45 15.93 -21.97 -25.24
CA TYR A 45 15.83 -20.56 -25.60
C TYR A 45 17.18 -19.86 -25.48
N HIS A 46 17.42 -18.89 -26.35
CA HIS A 46 18.45 -17.86 -26.19
C HIS A 46 17.81 -16.60 -25.63
N GLU A 47 18.33 -16.08 -24.54
CA GLU A 47 17.84 -14.85 -23.93
C GLU A 47 18.93 -13.78 -23.97
N TYR A 48 18.58 -12.62 -24.55
CA TYR A 48 19.47 -11.47 -24.66
C TYR A 48 18.73 -10.18 -24.28
N TYR A 49 19.17 -9.53 -23.20
CA TYR A 49 18.50 -8.40 -22.55
C TYR A 49 17.04 -8.66 -22.19
N SER A 50 16.12 -8.31 -23.08
CA SER A 50 14.66 -8.38 -22.87
C SER A 50 13.96 -9.25 -23.91
N TRP A 51 14.73 -9.90 -24.80
CA TRP A 51 14.21 -10.71 -25.89
C TRP A 51 14.60 -12.17 -25.66
N SER A 52 13.64 -13.06 -25.82
CA SER A 52 13.81 -14.52 -25.77
C SER A 52 13.54 -15.11 -27.15
N GLU A 53 14.48 -15.86 -27.68
CA GLU A 53 14.37 -16.54 -28.96
C GLU A 53 14.38 -18.06 -28.78
N PHE A 54 13.42 -18.73 -29.40
CA PHE A 54 13.35 -20.19 -29.41
C PHE A 54 14.44 -20.76 -30.33
N LEU A 55 15.26 -21.68 -29.80
CA LEU A 55 16.32 -22.34 -30.56
C LEU A 55 15.94 -23.74 -31.04
N GLY A 56 15.12 -24.46 -30.28
CA GLY A 56 14.68 -25.81 -30.63
C GLY A 56 14.07 -26.58 -29.47
N SER A 57 13.48 -27.73 -29.80
CA SER A 57 12.91 -28.67 -28.82
C SER A 57 13.14 -30.12 -29.26
N VAL A 58 13.37 -31.02 -28.30
CA VAL A 58 13.57 -32.45 -28.54
C VAL A 58 12.92 -33.28 -27.42
N LYS A 59 12.50 -34.51 -27.72
CA LYS A 59 12.04 -35.48 -26.73
C LYS A 59 13.16 -36.46 -26.37
N THR A 60 13.20 -36.90 -25.12
CA THR A 60 14.13 -37.97 -24.70
C THR A 60 13.72 -39.32 -25.28
N ASN A 61 14.71 -40.16 -25.57
CA ASN A 61 14.51 -41.55 -25.99
C ASN A 61 14.17 -42.47 -24.79
N GLU A 62 14.04 -43.77 -25.03
CA GLU A 62 13.76 -44.78 -23.97
C GLU A 62 14.81 -44.79 -22.85
N ASP A 63 16.07 -44.47 -23.16
CA ASP A 63 17.18 -44.36 -22.21
C ASP A 63 17.25 -42.98 -21.51
N GLY A 64 16.29 -42.10 -21.74
CA GLY A 64 16.25 -40.75 -21.18
C GLY A 64 17.27 -39.79 -21.79
N PHE A 65 17.95 -40.18 -22.86
CA PHE A 65 18.93 -39.37 -23.58
C PHE A 65 18.25 -38.37 -24.52
N TYR A 66 18.79 -37.15 -24.59
CA TYR A 66 18.41 -36.14 -25.57
C TYR A 66 19.63 -35.53 -26.26
N GLN A 67 19.43 -35.10 -27.50
CA GLN A 67 20.42 -34.34 -28.27
C GLN A 67 19.73 -33.30 -29.16
N LEU A 68 20.16 -32.06 -29.05
CA LEU A 68 19.67 -30.94 -29.85
C LEU A 68 20.85 -30.24 -30.54
N ASN A 69 20.80 -30.20 -31.88
CA ASN A 69 21.78 -29.48 -32.69
C ASN A 69 21.23 -28.11 -33.05
N ILE A 70 21.87 -27.06 -32.53
CA ILE A 70 21.51 -25.67 -32.75
C ILE A 70 22.45 -25.12 -33.82
N ASN A 71 21.93 -24.87 -35.02
CA ASN A 71 22.67 -24.27 -36.12
C ASN A 71 22.46 -22.74 -36.11
N LYS A 72 22.93 -22.09 -35.04
CA LYS A 72 22.81 -20.65 -34.88
C LYS A 72 23.99 -20.08 -34.10
N TYR A 73 24.51 -18.95 -34.58
CA TYR A 73 25.52 -18.20 -33.84
C TYR A 73 24.90 -17.52 -32.63
N LEU A 74 25.40 -17.83 -31.44
CA LEU A 74 24.95 -17.24 -30.18
C LEU A 74 26.01 -16.27 -29.67
N SER A 75 25.67 -14.98 -29.57
CA SER A 75 26.57 -13.96 -29.02
C SER A 75 25.98 -13.32 -27.76
N GLY A 76 26.66 -13.53 -26.63
CA GLY A 76 26.26 -13.01 -25.32
C GLY A 76 24.91 -13.53 -24.82
N GLY A 77 24.49 -13.08 -23.63
CA GLY A 77 23.22 -13.48 -23.02
C GLY A 77 23.28 -14.83 -22.30
N PHE A 78 22.13 -15.51 -22.22
CA PHE A 78 21.96 -16.78 -21.51
C PHE A 78 21.24 -17.81 -22.39
N ILE A 79 21.62 -19.08 -22.26
CA ILE A 79 20.82 -20.20 -22.75
C ILE A 79 19.92 -20.64 -21.61
N LYS A 80 18.60 -20.56 -21.81
CA LYS A 80 17.60 -21.10 -20.89
C LYS A 80 17.13 -22.45 -21.43
N ILE A 81 17.30 -23.48 -20.62
CA ILE A 81 16.86 -24.85 -20.93
C ILE A 81 15.73 -25.19 -19.97
N PHE A 82 14.60 -25.55 -20.54
CA PHE A 82 13.46 -26.05 -19.79
C PHE A 82 13.24 -27.54 -20.09
N VAL A 83 12.95 -28.31 -19.05
CA VAL A 83 12.63 -29.73 -19.16
C VAL A 83 11.27 -29.99 -18.55
N PHE A 84 10.37 -30.57 -19.33
CA PHE A 84 9.02 -30.93 -18.93
C PHE A 84 8.78 -32.41 -19.21
N HIS A 85 7.89 -33.02 -18.43
CA HIS A 85 7.32 -34.32 -18.74
C HIS A 85 5.82 -34.20 -18.52
N ILE A 86 5.05 -34.70 -19.47
CA ILE A 86 3.58 -34.61 -19.49
C ILE A 86 3.08 -36.04 -19.59
N ASP A 87 2.25 -36.44 -18.64
CA ASP A 87 1.60 -37.74 -18.69
C ASP A 87 0.53 -37.72 -19.79
N TYR A 88 0.65 -38.65 -20.73
CA TYR A 88 -0.28 -38.77 -21.88
C TYR A 88 -1.73 -39.04 -21.45
N ASN A 89 -1.94 -39.68 -20.29
CA ASN A 89 -3.28 -40.02 -19.83
C ASN A 89 -4.01 -38.82 -19.21
N SER A 90 -3.32 -38.07 -18.36
CA SER A 90 -3.89 -36.91 -17.68
C SER A 90 -3.80 -35.62 -18.49
N GLY A 91 -2.84 -35.52 -19.43
CA GLY A 91 -2.54 -34.29 -20.15
C GLY A 91 -1.91 -33.20 -19.27
N PHE A 92 -1.50 -33.55 -18.05
CA PHE A 92 -0.88 -32.65 -17.08
C PHE A 92 0.57 -33.05 -16.79
N PRO A 93 1.40 -32.13 -16.27
CA PRO A 93 2.73 -32.47 -15.82
C PRO A 93 2.67 -33.37 -14.58
N ASP A 94 3.18 -34.59 -14.69
CA ASP A 94 3.38 -35.54 -13.59
C ASP A 94 4.73 -35.32 -12.87
N ARG A 95 5.59 -34.46 -13.43
CA ARG A 95 6.90 -34.09 -12.89
C ARG A 95 7.08 -32.59 -12.79
N VAL A 96 7.85 -32.15 -11.80
CA VAL A 96 8.15 -30.73 -11.60
C VAL A 96 9.12 -30.29 -12.70
N PRO A 97 8.78 -29.25 -13.48
CA PRO A 97 9.65 -28.76 -14.54
C PRO A 97 10.99 -28.28 -13.99
N VAL A 98 12.04 -28.45 -14.78
CA VAL A 98 13.39 -28.01 -14.43
C VAL A 98 13.78 -26.87 -15.37
N CYS A 99 14.37 -25.81 -14.82
CA CYS A 99 14.83 -24.66 -15.59
C CYS A 99 16.28 -24.33 -15.23
N THR A 100 17.18 -24.37 -16.20
CA THR A 100 18.59 -24.02 -16.01
C THR A 100 18.98 -22.91 -16.98
N SER A 101 19.66 -21.88 -16.46
CA SER A 101 20.16 -20.74 -17.23
C SER A 101 21.68 -20.77 -17.27
N ILE A 102 22.26 -20.71 -18.47
CA ILE A 102 23.69 -20.88 -18.68
C ILE A 102 24.23 -19.63 -19.38
N PRO A 103 25.15 -18.87 -18.78
CA PRO A 103 25.70 -17.67 -19.39
C PRO A 103 26.54 -18.03 -20.62
N ILE A 104 26.32 -17.31 -21.72
CA ILE A 104 27.13 -17.43 -22.93
C ILE A 104 28.27 -16.44 -22.83
N ASN A 105 29.50 -16.93 -22.68
CA ASN A 105 30.67 -16.07 -22.71
C ASN A 105 31.00 -15.73 -24.18
N PRO A 106 30.99 -14.44 -24.58
CA PRO A 106 31.20 -14.02 -25.97
C PRO A 106 32.59 -14.38 -26.52
N LEU A 107 33.53 -14.74 -25.64
CA LEU A 107 34.91 -15.10 -25.98
C LEU A 107 35.13 -16.62 -26.12
N SER A 108 34.16 -17.46 -25.75
CA SER A 108 34.28 -18.92 -25.84
C SER A 108 33.36 -19.48 -26.93
N THR A 109 33.93 -20.18 -27.90
CA THR A 109 33.19 -21.08 -28.80
C THR A 109 32.82 -22.34 -28.05
N ILE A 110 31.59 -22.39 -27.53
CA ILE A 110 31.04 -23.61 -26.95
C ILE A 110 30.62 -24.50 -28.12
N GLU A 111 31.29 -25.64 -28.32
CA GLU A 111 30.94 -26.59 -29.39
C GLU A 111 29.89 -27.61 -28.92
N SER A 112 30.01 -28.06 -27.66
CA SER A 112 29.07 -28.98 -27.05
C SER A 112 28.84 -28.69 -25.57
N LEU A 113 27.62 -28.96 -25.11
CA LEU A 113 27.18 -28.77 -23.73
C LEU A 113 26.49 -30.06 -23.27
N ASN A 114 27.03 -30.69 -22.24
CA ASN A 114 26.48 -31.92 -21.67
C ASN A 114 25.84 -31.62 -20.31
N LEU A 115 24.53 -31.83 -20.18
CA LEU A 115 23.77 -31.49 -18.98
C LEU A 115 22.82 -32.63 -18.62
N ASN A 116 22.84 -33.01 -17.36
CA ASN A 116 21.91 -34.01 -16.84
C ASN A 116 20.88 -33.33 -15.96
N PHE A 117 19.64 -33.80 -16.04
CA PHE A 117 18.52 -33.27 -15.27
C PHE A 117 17.89 -34.37 -14.43
N SER A 118 17.52 -34.04 -13.21
CA SER A 118 16.74 -34.91 -12.34
C SER A 118 15.41 -34.23 -12.01
N MET A 119 14.30 -34.93 -12.23
CA MET A 119 12.95 -34.38 -12.09
C MET A 119 12.21 -35.00 -10.89
N LEU A 120 11.67 -34.13 -10.04
CA LEU A 120 10.83 -34.52 -8.90
C LEU A 120 9.42 -34.93 -9.33
N PRO A 121 8.75 -35.81 -8.58
CA PRO A 121 7.33 -36.08 -8.78
C PRO A 121 6.53 -34.81 -8.52
N ALA A 122 5.49 -34.57 -9.33
CA ALA A 122 4.61 -33.41 -9.16
C ALA A 122 3.22 -33.81 -8.66
N ALA A 123 2.66 -32.92 -7.85
CA ALA A 123 1.22 -32.70 -7.78
C ALA A 123 0.88 -31.49 -8.68
N VAL A 124 -0.37 -31.39 -9.13
CA VAL A 124 -0.81 -30.36 -10.07
C VAL A 124 -1.89 -29.51 -9.44
N LEU A 125 -1.66 -28.21 -9.39
CA LEU A 125 -2.64 -27.23 -8.95
C LEU A 125 -3.19 -26.51 -10.18
N VAL A 126 -4.51 -26.59 -10.36
CA VAL A 126 -5.21 -25.94 -11.47
C VAL A 126 -6.00 -24.76 -10.93
N PHE A 127 -5.57 -23.56 -11.28
CA PHE A 127 -6.22 -22.32 -10.85
C PHE A 127 -7.31 -21.89 -11.83
N SER A 128 -8.33 -21.22 -11.33
CA SER A 128 -9.38 -20.62 -12.15
C SER A 128 -9.80 -19.26 -11.61
N GLY A 129 -10.47 -18.46 -12.45
CA GLY A 129 -10.87 -17.11 -12.09
C GLY A 129 -9.74 -16.09 -12.20
N GLY A 130 -9.93 -14.95 -11.53
CA GLY A 130 -9.03 -13.81 -11.55
C GLY A 130 -8.63 -13.38 -10.15
N PHE A 131 -7.71 -12.43 -10.07
CA PHE A 131 -7.24 -11.89 -8.80
C PHE A 131 -7.87 -10.51 -8.57
N MET A 132 -8.71 -10.39 -7.53
CA MET A 132 -9.39 -9.15 -7.16
C MET A 132 -9.05 -8.79 -5.72
N HIS A 133 -8.81 -7.51 -5.47
CA HIS A 133 -8.45 -7.07 -4.13
C HIS A 133 -8.96 -5.66 -3.82
N VAL A 134 -9.48 -5.45 -2.61
CA VAL A 134 -10.19 -4.22 -2.18
C VAL A 134 -9.38 -2.92 -2.27
N ASN A 135 -8.06 -3.00 -2.41
CA ASN A 135 -7.22 -1.82 -2.61
C ASN A 135 -7.27 -1.29 -4.04
N TYR A 136 -7.67 -2.13 -4.99
CA TYR A 136 -7.71 -1.80 -6.42
C TYR A 136 -9.15 -1.74 -6.90
N SER A 137 -9.37 -0.98 -7.98
CA SER A 137 -10.70 -0.85 -8.58
C SER A 137 -10.95 -1.92 -9.64
N ASP A 138 -9.89 -2.25 -10.38
CA ASP A 138 -9.90 -3.24 -11.46
C ASP A 138 -9.24 -4.55 -11.00
N PRO A 139 -9.61 -5.70 -11.60
CA PRO A 139 -8.90 -6.95 -11.37
C PRO A 139 -7.44 -6.85 -11.84
N ALA A 140 -6.59 -7.73 -11.31
CA ALA A 140 -5.19 -7.81 -11.73
C ALA A 140 -5.08 -8.06 -13.24
N SER A 141 -4.16 -7.39 -13.91
CA SER A 141 -3.90 -7.57 -15.35
C SER A 141 -3.28 -8.94 -15.65
N ARG A 142 -2.50 -9.47 -14.70
CA ARG A 142 -1.94 -10.82 -14.74
C ARG A 142 -1.76 -11.37 -13.33
N VAL A 143 -1.65 -12.69 -13.25
CA VAL A 143 -1.38 -13.42 -12.00
C VAL A 143 -0.07 -14.18 -12.17
N MET A 144 0.77 -14.15 -11.14
CA MET A 144 2.01 -14.91 -11.06
C MET A 144 1.92 -15.90 -9.90
N TYR A 145 2.60 -17.03 -10.01
CA TYR A 145 2.64 -18.03 -8.95
C TYR A 145 4.07 -18.29 -8.52
N GLN A 146 4.31 -18.35 -7.23
CA GLN A 146 5.59 -18.74 -6.65
C GLN A 146 5.37 -19.85 -5.64
N VAL A 147 5.99 -20.99 -5.85
CA VAL A 147 5.93 -22.15 -4.97
C VAL A 147 7.05 -22.03 -3.94
N GLU A 148 6.68 -21.92 -2.67
CA GLU A 148 7.60 -22.03 -1.54
C GLU A 148 7.65 -23.48 -1.08
N VAL A 149 8.85 -24.05 -1.01
CA VAL A 149 9.07 -25.45 -0.63
C VAL A 149 10.02 -25.48 0.55
N LYS A 150 9.67 -26.21 1.61
CA LYS A 150 10.57 -26.49 2.73
C LYS A 150 11.38 -27.75 2.46
N ASP A 151 12.64 -27.73 2.89
CA ASP A 151 13.56 -28.86 2.84
C ASP A 151 13.87 -29.38 1.41
N LEU A 152 13.75 -28.51 0.41
CA LEU A 152 14.14 -28.83 -0.97
C LEU A 152 15.68 -28.86 -1.09
N PRO A 153 16.27 -29.91 -1.71
CA PRO A 153 17.69 -29.94 -2.03
C PRO A 153 18.10 -28.73 -2.88
N GLN A 154 19.15 -28.01 -2.46
CA GLN A 154 19.61 -26.78 -3.14
C GLN A 154 20.14 -27.04 -4.56
N ASP A 155 20.57 -28.26 -4.84
CA ASP A 155 21.17 -28.65 -6.12
C ASP A 155 20.13 -28.92 -7.22
N LEU A 156 18.83 -28.89 -6.88
CA LEU A 156 17.75 -29.13 -7.83
C LEU A 156 17.27 -27.81 -8.45
N ASN A 157 17.50 -27.64 -9.75
CA ASN A 157 17.05 -26.49 -10.55
C ASN A 157 15.54 -26.55 -10.90
N CYS A 158 14.69 -26.80 -9.90
CA CYS A 158 13.23 -26.87 -10.09
C CYS A 158 12.66 -25.50 -10.44
N LEU A 159 11.73 -25.47 -11.40
CA LEU A 159 10.96 -24.28 -11.71
C LEU A 159 9.92 -24.07 -10.60
N LEU A 160 10.18 -23.11 -9.72
CA LEU A 160 9.27 -22.76 -8.61
C LEU A 160 8.55 -21.42 -8.83
N LYS A 161 8.91 -20.68 -9.88
CA LYS A 161 8.30 -19.39 -10.22
C LYS A 161 7.67 -19.48 -11.59
N TYR A 162 6.39 -19.15 -11.64
CA TYR A 162 5.56 -19.21 -12.82
C TYR A 162 5.07 -17.79 -13.14
N ASP A 163 5.90 -17.05 -13.91
CA ASP A 163 5.52 -15.78 -14.53
C ASP A 163 5.19 -16.01 -16.01
N PHE A 164 3.94 -15.74 -16.40
CA PHE A 164 3.48 -15.92 -17.78
C PHE A 164 4.10 -14.97 -18.77
N LYS A 165 4.83 -13.93 -18.34
CA LYS A 165 5.56 -13.09 -19.29
C LYS A 165 6.66 -13.89 -20.01
N ASP A 166 7.40 -14.71 -19.27
CA ASP A 166 8.53 -15.48 -19.81
C ASP A 166 8.12 -16.91 -20.19
N LEU A 167 7.17 -17.49 -19.45
CA LEU A 167 6.76 -18.90 -19.62
C LEU A 167 5.57 -19.11 -20.56
N SER A 168 4.83 -18.08 -20.96
CA SER A 168 3.63 -18.24 -21.83
C SER A 168 3.96 -18.93 -23.14
N ASN A 169 5.08 -18.57 -23.78
CA ASN A 169 5.53 -19.19 -25.01
C ASN A 169 5.83 -20.68 -24.80
N VAL A 170 6.55 -21.01 -23.72
CA VAL A 170 6.90 -22.40 -23.36
C VAL A 170 5.64 -23.24 -23.10
N TYR A 171 4.71 -22.72 -22.31
CA TYR A 171 3.48 -23.40 -21.96
C TYR A 171 2.58 -23.60 -23.18
N SER A 172 2.46 -22.60 -24.05
CA SER A 172 1.67 -22.70 -25.28
C SER A 172 2.23 -23.77 -26.24
N MET A 173 3.56 -23.90 -26.35
CA MET A 173 4.19 -24.97 -27.13
C MET A 173 3.89 -26.38 -26.58
N LEU A 174 3.75 -26.48 -25.26
CA LEU A 174 3.40 -27.72 -24.56
C LEU A 174 1.90 -28.02 -24.53
N GLY A 175 1.06 -27.13 -25.07
CA GLY A 175 -0.40 -27.23 -24.95
C GLY A 175 -0.93 -27.01 -23.53
N LEU A 176 -0.08 -26.51 -22.63
CA LEU A 176 -0.43 -26.21 -21.25
C LEU A 176 -1.01 -24.81 -21.13
N LYS A 177 -2.02 -24.66 -20.28
CA LYS A 177 -2.56 -23.36 -19.92
C LYS A 177 -1.76 -22.77 -18.76
N GLY A 178 -1.65 -21.44 -18.72
CA GLY A 178 -0.96 -20.72 -17.63
C GLY A 178 -1.68 -20.75 -16.28
N ASN A 179 -2.64 -21.64 -16.09
CA ASN A 179 -3.29 -21.86 -14.81
C ASN A 179 -2.93 -23.21 -14.19
N VAL A 180 -2.06 -23.99 -14.86
CA VAL A 180 -1.58 -25.29 -14.39
C VAL A 180 -0.22 -25.11 -13.74
N ILE A 181 -0.13 -25.35 -12.44
CA ILE A 181 1.08 -25.15 -11.64
C ILE A 181 1.51 -26.48 -11.04
N PRO A 182 2.55 -27.13 -11.58
CA PRO A 182 3.12 -28.32 -10.98
C PRO A 182 3.94 -27.95 -9.73
N VAL A 183 3.76 -28.71 -8.67
CA VAL A 183 4.41 -28.50 -7.36
C VAL A 183 5.06 -29.79 -6.87
N PRO A 184 6.20 -29.74 -6.15
CA PRO A 184 6.88 -30.94 -5.68
C PRO A 184 6.01 -31.78 -4.73
N ALA A 185 5.72 -33.01 -5.12
CA ALA A 185 4.98 -33.96 -4.29
C ALA A 185 5.86 -34.51 -3.16
N GLY A 186 5.25 -34.81 -2.01
CA GLY A 186 5.94 -35.32 -0.82
C GLY A 186 6.73 -34.28 -0.02
N TYR A 187 6.78 -33.03 -0.48
CA TYR A 187 7.38 -31.91 0.25
C TYR A 187 6.32 -31.01 0.89
N LYS A 188 6.71 -30.30 1.94
CA LYS A 188 5.90 -29.25 2.55
C LYS A 188 5.96 -28.01 1.66
N ILE A 189 4.84 -27.66 1.04
CA ILE A 189 4.74 -26.58 0.08
C ILE A 189 3.71 -25.52 0.50
N ASN A 190 3.90 -24.30 0.00
CA ASN A 190 2.87 -23.28 -0.06
C ASN A 190 2.98 -22.56 -1.42
N VAL A 191 1.90 -21.96 -1.88
CA VAL A 191 1.88 -21.22 -3.14
C VAL A 191 1.52 -19.78 -2.87
N ILE A 192 2.41 -18.88 -3.24
CA ILE A 192 2.17 -17.44 -3.24
C ILE A 192 1.56 -17.08 -4.59
N ILE A 193 0.36 -16.54 -4.55
CA ILE A 193 -0.35 -16.01 -5.71
C ILE A 193 -0.18 -14.50 -5.72
N THR A 194 0.45 -13.96 -6.76
CA THR A 194 0.71 -12.54 -6.90
C THR A 194 -0.14 -11.94 -8.00
N GLY A 195 -1.05 -11.04 -7.66
CA GLY A 195 -1.76 -10.19 -8.61
C GLY A 195 -0.91 -8.99 -9.01
N VAL A 196 -0.76 -8.76 -10.32
CA VAL A 196 -0.10 -7.58 -10.87
C VAL A 196 -1.17 -6.59 -11.33
N PHE A 197 -1.19 -5.41 -10.76
CA PHE A 197 -2.14 -4.34 -11.09
C PHE A 197 -1.42 -3.22 -11.83
N GLN A 198 -2.05 -2.71 -12.88
CA GLN A 198 -1.54 -1.58 -13.66
C GLN A 198 -2.28 -0.31 -13.24
N GLU A 199 -1.57 0.61 -12.59
CA GLU A 199 -2.11 1.91 -12.21
C GLU A 199 -1.64 2.97 -13.19
N THR A 200 -2.59 3.67 -13.82
CA THR A 200 -2.29 4.83 -14.66
C THR A 200 -2.16 6.07 -13.76
N MET A 201 -0.94 6.58 -13.63
CA MET A 201 -0.69 7.82 -12.90
C MET A 201 -0.63 9.01 -13.86
N SER A 202 -1.40 10.05 -13.55
CA SER A 202 -1.28 11.36 -14.18
C SER A 202 -0.16 12.15 -13.51
N ILE A 203 1.03 12.17 -14.10
CA ILE A 203 2.15 12.94 -13.57
C ILE A 203 2.02 14.39 -14.07
N PRO A 204 2.04 15.41 -13.19
CA PRO A 204 2.03 16.80 -13.64
C PRO A 204 3.37 17.12 -14.32
N SER A 205 3.36 17.35 -15.63
CA SER A 205 4.56 17.75 -16.37
C SER A 205 4.74 19.28 -16.38
N THR A 206 5.68 19.78 -15.59
CA THR A 206 6.27 21.14 -15.64
C THR A 206 5.37 22.37 -15.40
N ILE A 207 5.88 23.30 -14.59
CA ILE A 207 5.36 24.65 -14.42
C ILE A 207 6.12 25.55 -15.39
N ILE A 208 5.48 25.99 -16.47
CA ILE A 208 6.03 27.00 -17.38
C ILE A 208 5.28 28.31 -17.12
N PHE A 209 5.99 29.36 -16.70
CA PHE A 209 5.45 30.70 -16.42
C PHE A 209 4.27 30.76 -15.42
N GLY A 210 4.32 30.01 -14.32
CA GLY A 210 3.29 30.08 -13.25
C GLY A 210 1.92 29.52 -13.64
N ARG A 211 1.78 28.91 -14.82
CA ARG A 211 0.63 28.10 -15.22
C ARG A 211 1.03 26.62 -15.20
N THR A 212 0.36 25.85 -14.36
CA THR A 212 0.43 24.38 -14.38
C THR A 212 -0.29 23.87 -15.63
N THR A 213 0.46 23.52 -16.67
CA THR A 213 -0.07 22.74 -17.79
C THR A 213 0.00 21.26 -17.43
N TYR A 214 -1.16 20.64 -17.19
CA TYR A 214 -1.26 19.21 -16.95
C TYR A 214 -1.17 18.47 -18.29
N THR A 215 0.03 18.29 -18.85
CA THR A 215 0.19 17.28 -19.91
C THR A 215 0.22 15.92 -19.24
N THR A 216 -0.90 15.21 -19.32
CA THR A 216 -1.06 13.88 -18.75
C THR A 216 -0.22 12.90 -19.58
N THR A 217 1.04 12.68 -19.23
CA THR A 217 1.73 11.48 -19.72
C THR A 217 1.25 10.31 -18.86
N PRO A 218 0.50 9.34 -19.43
CA PRO A 218 0.09 8.17 -18.67
C PRO A 218 1.36 7.36 -18.39
N SER A 219 1.85 7.42 -17.15
CA SER A 219 2.84 6.46 -16.68
C SER A 219 2.09 5.26 -16.12
N ILE A 220 2.34 4.08 -16.68
CA ILE A 220 1.81 2.82 -16.17
C ILE A 220 2.78 2.34 -15.09
N ARG A 221 2.29 2.27 -13.84
CA ARG A 221 3.03 1.67 -12.74
C ARG A 221 2.45 0.29 -12.46
N GLU A 222 3.30 -0.73 -12.45
CA GLU A 222 2.92 -2.04 -11.94
C GLU A 222 3.02 -2.03 -10.40
N SER A 223 1.96 -2.49 -9.75
CA SER A 223 1.95 -2.79 -8.33
C SER A 223 1.65 -4.27 -8.12
N TYR A 224 2.29 -4.86 -7.12
CA TYR A 224 2.27 -6.30 -6.87
C TYR A 224 1.63 -6.54 -5.51
N LEU A 225 0.64 -7.43 -5.47
CA LEU A 225 0.04 -7.88 -4.22
C LEU A 225 0.10 -9.40 -4.18
N SER A 226 0.64 -9.94 -3.09
CA SER A 226 0.86 -11.38 -2.93
C SER A 226 0.03 -11.93 -1.78
N VAL A 227 -0.66 -13.04 -2.02
CA VAL A 227 -1.46 -13.77 -1.03
C VAL A 227 -1.03 -15.24 -1.02
N LYS A 228 -0.98 -15.85 0.16
CA LYS A 228 -0.67 -17.27 0.30
C LYS A 228 -1.94 -18.10 0.05
N LEU A 229 -1.79 -19.20 -0.67
CA LEU A 229 -2.88 -20.14 -0.92
C LEU A 229 -3.31 -20.85 0.36
N PHE A 230 -2.32 -21.27 1.17
CA PHE A 230 -2.55 -21.95 2.43
C PHE A 230 -2.05 -21.09 3.60
N ASP A 231 -2.74 -21.15 4.74
CA ASP A 231 -2.27 -20.49 5.96
C ASP A 231 -0.97 -21.13 6.47
N ASP A 232 -0.86 -22.46 6.37
CA ASP A 232 0.31 -23.27 6.70
C ASP A 232 0.87 -24.04 5.49
N PHE A 233 2.00 -24.74 5.66
CA PHE A 233 2.57 -25.56 4.58
C PHE A 233 1.88 -26.91 4.51
N GLU A 234 1.42 -27.28 3.32
CA GLU A 234 0.72 -28.54 3.05
C GLU A 234 1.62 -29.56 2.34
N VAL A 235 1.32 -30.85 2.50
CA VAL A 235 2.03 -31.93 1.80
C VAL A 235 1.07 -32.59 0.82
N LEU A 236 1.43 -32.61 -0.46
CA LEU A 236 0.61 -33.19 -1.52
C LEU A 236 1.17 -34.52 -1.99
N SER A 237 0.30 -35.45 -2.40
CA SER A 237 0.71 -36.75 -2.94
C SER A 237 1.08 -36.62 -4.41
N SER A 238 1.90 -37.54 -4.92
CA SER A 238 2.25 -37.56 -6.34
C SER A 238 1.02 -37.84 -7.20
N ASN A 239 0.88 -37.11 -8.30
CA ASN A 239 -0.26 -37.17 -9.22
C ASN A 239 -1.60 -36.66 -8.64
N ASP A 240 -1.59 -36.02 -7.48
CA ASP A 240 -2.78 -35.31 -7.00
C ASP A 240 -3.07 -34.11 -7.90
N ILE A 241 -4.32 -33.99 -8.38
CA ILE A 241 -4.79 -32.84 -9.16
C ILE A 241 -5.81 -32.08 -8.30
N MET A 242 -5.50 -30.84 -7.94
CA MET A 242 -6.35 -29.99 -7.12
C MET A 242 -6.80 -28.76 -7.88
N TYR A 243 -8.07 -28.39 -7.73
CA TYR A 243 -8.65 -27.23 -8.37
C TYR A 243 -8.89 -26.12 -7.35
N PHE A 244 -8.43 -24.91 -7.67
CA PHE A 244 -8.59 -23.74 -6.82
C PHE A 244 -9.14 -22.57 -7.61
N THR A 245 -9.99 -21.76 -6.98
CA THR A 245 -10.43 -20.48 -7.54
C THR A 245 -9.63 -19.35 -6.89
N ILE A 246 -8.98 -18.52 -7.71
CA ILE A 246 -8.15 -17.40 -7.24
C ILE A 246 -9.00 -16.36 -6.49
N TYR A 247 -10.27 -16.24 -6.86
CA TYR A 247 -11.21 -15.36 -6.17
C TYR A 247 -11.37 -15.73 -4.69
N ASP A 248 -11.48 -17.02 -4.37
CA ASP A 248 -11.69 -17.45 -2.98
C ASP A 248 -10.54 -17.01 -2.09
N VAL A 249 -9.30 -17.20 -2.57
CA VAL A 249 -8.08 -16.83 -1.84
C VAL A 249 -7.96 -15.30 -1.71
N SER A 250 -8.11 -14.57 -2.83
CA SER A 250 -7.90 -13.12 -2.88
C SER A 250 -8.99 -12.32 -2.16
N LEU A 251 -10.24 -12.79 -2.22
CA LEU A 251 -11.37 -12.15 -1.54
C LEU A 251 -11.45 -12.53 -0.06
N SER A 252 -11.01 -13.73 0.33
CA SER A 252 -10.87 -14.09 1.75
C SER A 252 -9.84 -13.20 2.45
N ASP A 253 -8.70 -12.94 1.80
CA ASP A 253 -7.71 -11.97 2.30
C ASP A 253 -8.31 -10.55 2.40
N SER A 254 -9.04 -10.12 1.36
CA SER A 254 -9.73 -8.84 1.35
C SER A 254 -10.76 -8.71 2.49
N LEU A 255 -11.54 -9.76 2.76
CA LEU A 255 -12.50 -9.82 3.85
C LEU A 255 -11.79 -9.66 5.21
N ARG A 256 -10.67 -10.36 5.41
CA ARG A 256 -9.83 -10.25 6.60
C ARG A 256 -9.34 -8.81 6.82
N ILE A 257 -8.86 -8.15 5.76
CA ILE A 257 -8.42 -6.75 5.82
C ILE A 257 -9.58 -5.82 6.20
N VAL A 258 -10.74 -5.98 5.56
CA VAL A 258 -11.92 -5.15 5.86
C VAL A 258 -12.41 -5.35 7.29
N LYS A 259 -12.46 -6.59 7.81
CA LYS A 259 -12.78 -6.90 9.21
C LYS A 259 -11.77 -6.24 10.18
N SER A 260 -10.48 -6.26 9.85
CA SER A 260 -9.44 -5.58 10.64
C SER A 260 -9.64 -4.05 10.64
N MET A 261 -9.92 -3.46 9.49
CA MET A 261 -10.23 -2.03 9.38
C MET A 261 -11.49 -1.65 10.16
N TYR A 262 -12.54 -2.47 10.10
CA TYR A 262 -13.75 -2.28 10.89
C TYR A 262 -13.43 -2.19 12.40
N ASN A 263 -12.66 -3.14 12.92
CA ASN A 263 -12.25 -3.14 14.33
C ASN A 263 -11.40 -1.91 14.69
N SER A 264 -10.51 -1.48 13.80
CA SER A 264 -9.72 -0.27 14.00
C SER A 264 -10.60 0.98 14.10
N VAL A 265 -11.59 1.12 13.22
CA VAL A 265 -12.52 2.25 13.22
C VAL A 265 -13.47 2.20 14.43
N LEU A 266 -13.94 1.01 14.81
CA LEU A 266 -14.72 0.82 16.04
C LEU A 266 -13.96 1.33 17.26
N ASN A 267 -12.70 0.92 17.42
CA ASN A 267 -11.85 1.38 18.53
C ASN A 267 -11.65 2.90 18.50
N LYS A 268 -11.39 3.50 17.32
CA LYS A 268 -11.30 4.96 17.19
C LYS A 268 -12.59 5.66 17.62
N LEU A 269 -13.73 5.10 17.25
CA LEU A 269 -15.04 5.66 17.53
C LEU A 269 -15.39 5.56 19.03
N ASP A 270 -15.03 4.44 19.67
CA ASP A 270 -15.15 4.28 21.12
C ASP A 270 -14.30 5.30 21.88
N ILE A 271 -13.05 5.50 21.47
CA ILE A 271 -12.17 6.54 22.04
C ILE A 271 -12.79 7.93 21.84
N ALA A 272 -13.34 8.23 20.66
CA ALA A 272 -14.03 9.50 20.41
C ALA A 272 -15.24 9.69 21.32
N ARG A 273 -16.05 8.64 21.52
CA ARG A 273 -17.18 8.67 22.46
C ARG A 273 -16.71 8.97 23.89
N MET A 274 -15.65 8.30 24.35
CA MET A 274 -15.07 8.53 25.68
C MET A 274 -14.54 9.96 25.85
N ASN A 275 -14.04 10.56 24.76
CA ASN A 275 -13.59 11.95 24.72
C ASN A 275 -14.73 12.98 24.63
N GLY A 276 -15.99 12.53 24.69
CA GLY A 276 -17.17 13.38 24.73
C GLY A 276 -17.70 13.82 23.36
N PHE A 277 -17.20 13.24 22.26
CA PHE A 277 -17.73 13.53 20.94
C PHE A 277 -19.12 12.90 20.74
N TYR A 278 -19.99 13.61 20.01
CA TYR A 278 -21.26 13.06 19.57
C TYR A 278 -21.04 12.07 18.41
N THR A 279 -21.13 10.78 18.69
CA THR A 279 -20.76 9.70 17.76
C THR A 279 -21.94 8.82 17.31
N THR A 280 -23.17 9.13 17.75
CA THR A 280 -24.35 8.27 17.53
C THR A 280 -24.61 7.97 16.04
N SER A 281 -24.50 8.97 15.17
CA SER A 281 -24.69 8.80 13.72
C SER A 281 -23.58 7.94 13.10
N LEU A 282 -22.35 8.04 13.60
CA LEU A 282 -21.20 7.26 13.13
C LEU A 282 -21.31 5.79 13.53
N PHE A 283 -21.82 5.49 14.74
CA PHE A 283 -22.11 4.12 15.16
C PHE A 283 -23.16 3.47 14.25
N SER A 284 -24.24 4.19 13.94
CA SER A 284 -25.28 3.69 13.02
C SER A 284 -24.72 3.40 11.61
N GLN A 285 -23.79 4.22 11.13
CA GLN A 285 -23.09 3.95 9.87
C GLN A 285 -22.19 2.71 9.97
N LEU A 286 -21.46 2.57 11.07
CA LEU A 286 -20.60 1.41 11.33
C LEU A 286 -21.41 0.11 11.39
N ASP A 287 -22.57 0.10 12.05
CA ASP A 287 -23.49 -1.05 12.09
C ASP A 287 -24.01 -1.43 10.69
N ARG A 288 -24.26 -0.43 9.83
CA ARG A 288 -24.60 -0.69 8.42
C ARG A 288 -23.44 -1.34 7.69
N ILE A 289 -22.21 -0.87 7.88
CA ILE A 289 -21.01 -1.46 7.28
C ILE A 289 -20.84 -2.90 7.76
N ASN A 290 -21.06 -3.19 9.04
CA ASN A 290 -20.98 -4.56 9.57
C ASN A 290 -21.95 -5.52 8.86
N ARG A 291 -23.19 -5.08 8.64
CA ARG A 291 -24.16 -5.87 7.86
C ARG A 291 -23.71 -6.12 6.43
N MET A 292 -23.10 -5.13 5.77
CA MET A 292 -22.55 -5.29 4.42
C MET A 292 -21.33 -6.22 4.40
N ILE A 293 -20.51 -6.24 5.46
CA ILE A 293 -19.40 -7.20 5.59
C ILE A 293 -19.94 -8.63 5.66
N ASN A 294 -20.97 -8.86 6.48
CA ASN A 294 -21.62 -10.17 6.57
C ASN A 294 -22.27 -10.58 5.24
N GLU A 295 -22.92 -9.64 4.55
CA GLU A 295 -23.48 -9.89 3.21
C GLU A 295 -22.40 -10.25 2.19
N ALA A 296 -21.23 -9.63 2.26
CA ALA A 296 -20.10 -9.95 1.39
C ALA A 296 -19.50 -11.33 1.67
N GLU A 297 -19.51 -11.76 2.93
CA GLU A 297 -19.12 -13.10 3.36
C GLU A 297 -20.13 -14.15 2.83
N ASP A 298 -21.43 -13.89 2.96
CA ASP A 298 -22.48 -14.73 2.35
C ASP A 298 -22.34 -14.84 0.83
N TYR A 299 -21.92 -13.77 0.13
CA TYR A 299 -21.64 -13.82 -1.31
C TYR A 299 -20.43 -14.69 -1.67
N LEU A 300 -19.42 -14.78 -0.80
CA LEU A 300 -18.29 -15.70 -1.00
C LEU A 300 -18.72 -17.15 -0.83
N GLU A 301 -19.50 -17.45 0.21
CA GLU A 301 -20.00 -18.81 0.46
C GLU A 301 -20.92 -19.32 -0.67
N ARG A 302 -21.57 -18.41 -1.41
CA ARG A 302 -22.44 -18.71 -2.55
C ARG A 302 -21.72 -18.66 -3.91
N ASP A 303 -20.40 -18.61 -3.93
CA ASP A 303 -19.58 -18.54 -5.15
C ASP A 303 -19.97 -17.37 -6.09
N ASN A 304 -20.28 -16.20 -5.50
CA ASN A 304 -20.53 -14.96 -6.24
C ASN A 304 -19.41 -13.93 -5.98
N PRO A 305 -18.23 -14.11 -6.59
CA PRO A 305 -17.05 -13.30 -6.30
C PRO A 305 -17.22 -11.84 -6.72
N SER A 306 -18.01 -11.56 -7.76
CA SER A 306 -18.23 -10.19 -8.25
C SER A 306 -19.05 -9.36 -7.25
N ALA A 307 -20.12 -9.93 -6.69
CA ALA A 307 -20.94 -9.25 -5.69
C ALA A 307 -20.18 -9.08 -4.37
N SER A 308 -19.43 -10.10 -3.94
CA SER A 308 -18.58 -10.00 -2.76
C SER A 308 -17.53 -8.90 -2.91
N PHE A 309 -16.78 -8.90 -4.03
CA PHE A 309 -15.77 -7.88 -4.31
C PHE A 309 -16.35 -6.46 -4.28
N ALA A 310 -17.46 -6.23 -4.98
CA ALA A 310 -18.10 -4.91 -5.03
C ALA A 310 -18.55 -4.43 -3.63
N THR A 311 -19.07 -5.35 -2.82
CA THR A 311 -19.54 -5.06 -1.46
C THR A 311 -18.36 -4.79 -0.52
N LEU A 312 -17.33 -5.63 -0.52
CA LEU A 312 -16.10 -5.43 0.26
C LEU A 312 -15.39 -4.12 -0.10
N ARG A 313 -15.32 -3.80 -1.39
CA ARG A 313 -14.73 -2.55 -1.87
C ARG A 313 -15.51 -1.34 -1.35
N SER A 314 -16.84 -1.41 -1.39
CA SER A 314 -17.72 -0.38 -0.84
C SER A 314 -17.51 -0.22 0.67
N CYS A 315 -17.43 -1.31 1.43
CA CYS A 315 -17.11 -1.27 2.85
C CYS A 315 -15.75 -0.62 3.12
N CYS A 316 -14.72 -0.96 2.33
CA CYS A 316 -13.38 -0.36 2.46
C CYS A 316 -13.41 1.16 2.24
N VAL A 317 -14.13 1.65 1.23
CA VAL A 317 -14.30 3.11 0.99
C VAL A 317 -15.04 3.77 2.16
N LEU A 318 -16.14 3.18 2.63
CA LEU A 318 -16.93 3.72 3.73
C LEU A 318 -16.13 3.76 5.04
N LEU A 319 -15.36 2.72 5.35
CA LEU A 319 -14.48 2.68 6.53
C LEU A 319 -13.37 3.72 6.47
N LYS A 320 -12.74 3.92 5.31
CA LYS A 320 -11.73 4.98 5.11
C LYS A 320 -12.36 6.36 5.30
N SER A 321 -13.55 6.58 4.74
CA SER A 321 -14.30 7.82 4.93
C SER A 321 -14.63 8.04 6.40
N LEU A 322 -15.13 7.02 7.10
CA LEU A 322 -15.52 7.12 8.51
C LEU A 322 -14.30 7.41 9.41
N SER A 323 -13.17 6.74 9.18
CA SER A 323 -11.91 7.06 9.85
C SER A 323 -11.50 8.52 9.61
N SER A 324 -11.53 8.97 8.35
CA SER A 324 -11.17 10.34 8.00
C SER A 324 -12.10 11.37 8.64
N THR A 325 -13.39 11.07 8.77
CA THR A 325 -14.35 11.93 9.47
C THR A 325 -14.01 12.03 10.95
N ILE A 326 -13.70 10.90 11.62
CA ILE A 326 -13.27 10.91 13.02
C ILE A 326 -12.00 11.75 13.18
N ASP A 327 -10.99 11.52 12.34
CA ASP A 327 -9.73 12.26 12.38
C ASP A 327 -9.97 13.77 12.15
N GLY A 328 -10.89 14.12 11.24
CA GLY A 328 -11.35 15.49 11.01
C GLY A 328 -12.00 16.14 12.23
N MET A 329 -12.85 15.41 12.97
CA MET A 329 -13.48 15.90 14.21
C MET A 329 -12.44 16.27 15.27
N TYR A 330 -11.39 15.46 15.42
CA TYR A 330 -10.28 15.77 16.34
C TYR A 330 -9.53 17.04 15.92
N MET A 331 -9.24 17.16 14.62
CA MET A 331 -8.55 18.33 14.09
C MET A 331 -9.37 19.62 14.30
N GLU A 332 -10.66 19.60 13.96
CA GLU A 332 -11.56 20.74 14.15
C GLU A 332 -11.73 21.11 15.63
N ALA A 333 -11.89 20.11 16.50
CA ALA A 333 -12.03 20.34 17.93
C ALA A 333 -10.74 20.92 18.54
N SER A 334 -9.56 20.42 18.15
CA SER A 334 -8.28 20.97 18.60
C SER A 334 -8.08 22.41 18.15
N LEU A 335 -8.41 22.75 16.89
CA LEU A 335 -8.32 24.12 16.38
C LEU A 335 -9.28 25.05 17.13
N SER A 336 -10.51 24.58 17.37
CA SER A 336 -11.53 25.34 18.08
C SER A 336 -11.14 25.62 19.54
N ILE A 337 -10.56 24.64 20.26
CA ILE A 337 -10.05 24.85 21.62
C ILE A 337 -8.97 25.95 21.62
N ASN A 338 -8.01 25.88 20.70
CA ASN A 338 -6.93 26.86 20.65
C ASN A 338 -7.44 28.27 20.36
N LEU A 339 -8.39 28.42 19.43
CA LEU A 339 -9.01 29.72 19.13
C LEU A 339 -9.77 30.25 20.34
N LEU A 340 -10.54 29.39 21.00
CA LEU A 340 -11.36 29.75 22.14
C LEU A 340 -10.53 30.10 23.38
N LEU A 341 -9.38 29.44 23.59
CA LEU A 341 -8.39 29.83 24.60
C LEU A 341 -7.88 31.25 24.35
N ILE A 342 -7.49 31.58 23.11
CA ILE A 342 -7.05 32.93 22.75
C ILE A 342 -8.18 33.94 23.03
N PHE A 343 -9.40 33.65 22.57
CA PHE A 343 -10.56 34.50 22.79
C PHE A 343 -10.85 34.73 24.29
N PHE A 344 -10.74 33.70 25.12
CA PHE A 344 -10.93 33.80 26.56
C PHE A 344 -9.83 34.61 27.26
N ILE A 345 -8.58 34.51 26.81
CA ILE A 345 -7.51 35.36 27.33
C ILE A 345 -7.86 36.83 27.05
N PHE A 346 -8.16 37.17 25.79
CA PHE A 346 -8.52 38.55 25.43
C PHE A 346 -9.76 39.04 26.19
N GLY A 347 -10.83 38.23 26.22
CA GLY A 347 -12.06 38.55 26.94
C GLY A 347 -11.84 38.79 28.43
N SER A 348 -11.04 37.93 29.08
CA SER A 348 -10.72 38.06 30.51
C SER A 348 -9.92 39.35 30.82
N VAL A 349 -8.95 39.69 29.97
CA VAL A 349 -8.18 40.93 30.09
C VAL A 349 -9.09 42.13 29.89
N SER A 350 -9.94 42.13 28.87
CA SER A 350 -10.94 43.20 28.66
C SER A 350 -11.83 43.39 29.90
N ILE A 351 -12.36 42.30 30.47
CA ILE A 351 -13.17 42.34 31.70
C ILE A 351 -12.38 42.95 32.88
N GLY A 352 -11.12 42.56 33.05
CA GLY A 352 -10.23 43.13 34.07
C GLY A 352 -10.05 44.64 33.94
N TYR A 353 -9.77 45.13 32.71
CA TYR A 353 -9.66 46.55 32.41
C TYR A 353 -10.99 47.30 32.61
N PHE A 354 -12.13 46.68 32.31
CA PHE A 354 -13.45 47.29 32.52
C PHE A 354 -13.82 47.40 34.01
N ILE A 355 -13.46 46.41 34.83
CA ILE A 355 -13.89 46.36 36.23
C ILE A 355 -13.03 47.26 37.12
N SER A 356 -11.70 47.23 36.97
CA SER A 356 -10.74 47.87 37.88
C SER A 356 -9.83 48.89 37.21
N GLU A 357 -9.54 49.99 37.92
CA GLU A 357 -8.53 50.98 37.50
C GLU A 357 -7.10 50.56 37.93
N ARG A 358 -6.97 49.92 39.10
CA ARG A 358 -5.66 49.55 39.67
C ARG A 358 -5.10 48.32 38.96
N LEU A 359 -3.84 48.40 38.53
CA LEU A 359 -3.11 47.35 37.80
C LEU A 359 -3.16 45.99 38.50
N ILE A 360 -2.86 45.93 39.80
CA ILE A 360 -2.91 44.69 40.59
C ILE A 360 -4.31 44.06 40.55
N PHE A 361 -5.36 44.86 40.73
CA PHE A 361 -6.74 44.37 40.68
C PHE A 361 -7.17 43.98 39.26
N LYS A 362 -6.67 44.66 38.19
CA LYS A 362 -6.91 44.23 36.79
C LYS A 362 -6.37 42.82 36.56
N ILE A 363 -5.15 42.56 37.01
CA ILE A 363 -4.51 41.24 36.91
C ILE A 363 -5.33 40.20 37.67
N ILE A 364 -5.67 40.45 38.93
CA ILE A 364 -6.44 39.49 39.76
C ILE A 364 -7.79 39.19 39.12
N VAL A 365 -8.55 40.22 38.71
CA VAL A 365 -9.86 40.03 38.08
C VAL A 365 -9.75 39.28 36.75
N SER A 366 -8.73 39.57 35.94
CA SER A 366 -8.50 38.86 34.67
C SER A 366 -8.20 37.38 34.90
N ILE A 367 -7.31 37.08 35.86
CA ILE A 367 -6.96 35.69 36.22
C ILE A 367 -8.20 34.93 36.71
N VAL A 368 -8.98 35.52 37.63
CA VAL A 368 -10.19 34.89 38.17
C VAL A 368 -11.23 34.67 37.06
N SER A 369 -11.45 35.67 36.20
CA SER A 369 -12.38 35.55 35.07
C SER A 369 -11.94 34.49 34.08
N TYR A 370 -10.64 34.43 33.75
CA TYR A 370 -10.09 33.43 32.84
C TYR A 370 -10.18 32.02 33.42
N ALA A 371 -9.86 31.84 34.71
CA ALA A 371 -10.00 30.57 35.41
C ALA A 371 -11.46 30.08 35.38
N SER A 372 -12.42 30.97 35.60
CA SER A 372 -13.85 30.64 35.51
C SER A 372 -14.26 30.22 34.10
N LEU A 373 -13.78 30.90 33.05
CA LEU A 373 -14.06 30.55 31.66
C LEU A 373 -13.44 29.20 31.28
N LEU A 374 -12.20 28.93 31.71
CA LEU A 374 -11.55 27.63 31.53
C LEU A 374 -12.30 26.50 32.24
N TYR A 375 -12.82 26.77 33.44
CA TYR A 375 -13.63 25.80 34.16
C TYR A 375 -14.90 25.43 33.39
N ILE A 376 -15.63 26.44 32.88
CA ILE A 376 -16.82 26.22 32.04
C ILE A 376 -16.46 25.43 30.79
N LEU A 377 -15.33 25.76 30.15
CA LEU A 377 -14.82 25.05 28.97
C LEU A 377 -14.53 23.58 29.28
N SER A 378 -13.90 23.30 30.42
CA SER A 378 -13.53 21.95 30.84
C SER A 378 -14.73 21.03 31.07
N ILE A 379 -15.89 21.60 31.40
CA ILE A 379 -17.13 20.84 31.60
C ILE A 379 -17.88 20.67 30.27
N SER A 380 -17.83 21.69 29.41
CA SER A 380 -18.74 21.79 28.26
C SER A 380 -18.15 21.26 26.95
N TYR A 381 -16.82 21.22 26.81
CA TYR A 381 -16.18 21.00 25.52
C TYR A 381 -15.40 19.67 25.46
N PRO A 382 -15.63 18.83 24.43
CA PRO A 382 -14.91 17.57 24.25
C PRO A 382 -13.41 17.83 24.09
N LEU A 383 -12.54 16.86 24.42
CA LEU A 383 -11.06 16.98 24.42
C LEU A 383 -10.42 17.94 25.43
N PHE A 384 -11.15 18.87 26.06
CA PHE A 384 -10.49 19.73 27.04
C PHE A 384 -10.14 18.91 28.29
N PRO A 385 -8.86 18.89 28.72
CA PRO A 385 -8.47 18.11 29.89
C PRO A 385 -9.27 18.58 31.11
N LYS A 386 -9.71 17.62 31.92
CA LYS A 386 -10.31 17.92 33.22
C LYS A 386 -9.34 18.82 34.00
N PHE A 387 -9.89 19.72 34.81
CA PHE A 387 -9.11 20.68 35.57
C PHE A 387 -8.07 19.95 36.44
N ASP A 388 -6.80 20.03 36.06
CA ASP A 388 -5.68 19.32 36.68
C ASP A 388 -4.52 20.29 36.96
N ILE A 389 -3.58 19.89 37.81
CA ILE A 389 -2.41 20.67 38.23
C ILE A 389 -1.61 21.17 37.01
N ASN A 390 -1.60 20.38 35.94
CA ASN A 390 -0.94 20.72 34.67
C ASN A 390 -1.55 21.93 33.93
N LEU A 391 -2.76 22.37 34.29
CA LEU A 391 -3.41 23.56 33.73
C LEU A 391 -3.09 24.85 34.51
N LEU A 392 -2.55 24.75 35.74
CA LEU A 392 -2.15 25.91 36.55
C LEU A 392 -1.26 26.92 35.79
N PRO A 393 -0.20 26.53 35.06
CA PRO A 393 0.61 27.51 34.33
C PRO A 393 -0.18 28.25 33.25
N LYS A 394 -1.19 27.60 32.63
CA LYS A 394 -2.03 28.25 31.61
C LYS A 394 -2.91 29.34 32.21
N ILE A 395 -3.31 29.23 33.48
CA ILE A 395 -4.16 30.22 34.18
C ILE A 395 -3.45 31.58 34.30
N PHE A 396 -2.12 31.60 34.35
CA PHE A 396 -1.33 32.84 34.43
C PHE A 396 -1.08 33.49 33.06
N SER A 397 -1.58 32.94 31.95
CA SER A 397 -1.40 33.54 30.62
C SER A 397 -1.94 34.97 30.47
N PRO A 398 -3.03 35.41 31.14
CA PRO A 398 -3.46 36.81 31.08
C PRO A 398 -2.42 37.78 31.66
N LEU A 399 -1.62 37.34 32.64
CA LEU A 399 -0.56 38.17 33.24
C LEU A 399 0.52 38.49 32.21
N ILE A 400 0.93 37.48 31.43
CA ILE A 400 1.92 37.65 30.36
C ILE A 400 1.37 38.61 29.30
N LEU A 401 0.09 38.48 28.93
CA LEU A 401 -0.52 39.36 27.92
C LEU A 401 -0.65 40.81 28.42
N ILE A 402 -1.05 41.03 29.68
CA ILE A 402 -1.10 42.37 30.28
C ILE A 402 0.30 42.98 30.36
N ALA A 403 1.29 42.24 30.85
CA ALA A 403 2.68 42.71 30.94
C ALA A 403 3.25 43.03 29.54
N GLY A 404 2.98 42.19 28.55
CA GLY A 404 3.38 42.41 27.16
C GLY A 404 2.74 43.66 26.56
N LEU A 405 1.45 43.87 26.78
CA LEU A 405 0.74 45.08 26.35
C LEU A 405 1.33 46.35 26.99
N GLU A 406 1.68 46.32 28.29
CA GLU A 406 2.31 47.47 28.96
C GLU A 406 3.72 47.76 28.49
N ILE A 407 4.52 46.74 28.16
CA ILE A 407 5.85 46.93 27.59
C ILE A 407 5.74 47.48 26.17
N LEU A 408 4.86 46.91 25.35
CA LEU A 408 4.62 47.36 23.97
C LEU A 408 4.05 48.78 23.91
N SER A 409 3.15 49.16 24.82
CA SER A 409 2.59 50.52 24.86
C SER A 409 3.63 51.59 25.21
N ARG A 410 4.71 51.21 25.92
CA ARG A 410 5.83 52.12 26.20
C ARG A 410 6.77 52.28 25.01
N GLY A 411 6.92 51.25 24.19
CA GLY A 411 7.84 51.24 23.04
C GLY A 411 7.23 51.67 21.70
N PHE A 412 5.93 51.49 21.49
CA PHE A 412 5.26 51.69 20.20
C PHE A 412 4.06 52.64 20.30
N ILE A 413 4.13 53.77 19.58
CA ILE A 413 3.11 54.84 19.62
C ILE A 413 1.72 54.33 19.19
N GLY A 414 1.63 53.39 18.24
CA GLY A 414 0.35 52.85 17.76
C GLY A 414 -0.42 52.02 18.79
N PHE A 415 0.28 51.29 19.68
CA PHE A 415 -0.36 50.50 20.74
C PHE A 415 -0.76 51.33 21.95
N ARG A 416 -0.15 52.50 22.11
CA ARG A 416 -0.52 53.48 23.15
C ARG A 416 -1.98 53.91 23.01
N PHE A 417 -2.47 54.10 21.77
CA PHE A 417 -3.87 54.45 21.51
C PHE A 417 -4.88 53.42 22.06
N ILE A 418 -4.56 52.12 22.01
CA ILE A 418 -5.46 51.05 22.50
C ILE A 418 -5.54 51.08 24.03
N VAL A 419 -4.40 51.23 24.70
CA VAL A 419 -4.33 51.34 26.17
C VAL A 419 -5.00 52.63 26.63
N ASP A 420 -4.72 53.75 25.97
CA ASP A 420 -5.31 55.05 26.27
C ASP A 420 -6.84 55.06 26.05
N SER A 421 -7.34 54.34 25.04
CA SER A 421 -8.79 54.17 24.81
C SER A 421 -9.46 53.42 25.97
N ALA A 422 -8.83 52.35 26.47
CA ALA A 422 -9.33 51.62 27.64
C ALA A 422 -9.32 52.51 28.91
N GLU A 423 -8.33 53.38 29.06
CA GLU A 423 -8.28 54.38 30.12
C GLU A 423 -9.37 55.45 29.98
N LEU A 424 -9.66 55.92 28.76
CA LEU A 424 -10.76 56.86 28.49
C LEU A 424 -12.12 56.27 28.88
N PHE A 425 -12.38 54.99 28.60
CA PHE A 425 -13.58 54.29 29.06
C PHE A 425 -13.63 54.19 30.60
N SER A 426 -12.49 53.93 31.23
CA SER A 426 -12.37 53.90 32.70
C SER A 426 -12.64 55.27 33.34
N VAL A 427 -12.07 56.34 32.80
CA VAL A 427 -12.33 57.73 33.24
C VAL A 427 -13.81 58.09 33.05
N SER A 428 -14.40 57.68 31.93
CA SER A 428 -15.83 57.87 31.66
C SER A 428 -16.71 57.14 32.68
N LYS A 429 -16.36 55.90 33.04
CA LYS A 429 -17.01 55.13 34.11
C LYS A 429 -16.87 55.82 35.47
N ARG A 430 -15.70 56.35 35.81
CA ARG A 430 -15.45 57.09 37.05
C ARG A 430 -16.30 58.36 37.15
N ASN A 431 -16.44 59.09 36.04
CA ASN A 431 -17.31 60.25 35.94
C ASN A 431 -18.79 59.89 36.10
N LEU A 432 -19.24 58.79 35.47
CA LEU A 432 -20.60 58.28 35.66
C LEU A 432 -20.87 57.81 37.10
N LYS A 433 -19.92 57.12 37.73
CA LYS A 433 -20.06 56.63 39.12
C LYS A 433 -20.11 57.79 40.11
N ARG A 434 -19.26 58.82 39.94
CA ARG A 434 -19.31 60.06 40.73
C ARG A 434 -20.63 60.80 40.54
N ARG A 435 -21.15 60.90 39.30
CA ARG A 435 -22.47 61.50 39.03
C ARG A 435 -23.60 60.71 39.68
N LYS A 436 -23.62 59.38 39.58
CA LYS A 436 -24.62 58.53 40.26
C LYS A 436 -24.55 58.67 41.78
N LEU A 437 -23.35 58.61 42.36
CA LEU A 437 -23.18 58.71 43.81
C LEU A 437 -23.56 60.11 44.32
N ARG A 438 -23.25 61.17 43.56
CA ARG A 438 -23.72 62.53 43.84
C ARG A 438 -25.23 62.65 43.75
N THR A 439 -25.85 62.03 42.76
CA THR A 439 -27.32 62.06 42.58
C THR A 439 -28.02 61.31 43.73
N ILE A 440 -27.49 60.16 44.14
CA ILE A 440 -28.00 59.39 45.28
C ILE A 440 -27.81 60.17 46.58
N LEU A 441 -26.65 60.80 46.81
CA LEU A 441 -26.41 61.65 47.99
C LEU A 441 -27.35 62.86 48.05
N ILE A 442 -27.59 63.52 46.92
CA ILE A 442 -28.56 64.63 46.83
C ILE A 442 -29.96 64.10 47.15
N LEU A 443 -30.35 62.95 46.60
CA LEU A 443 -31.66 62.36 46.84
C LEU A 443 -31.84 61.95 48.31
N ILE A 444 -30.79 61.46 48.97
CA ILE A 444 -30.77 61.16 50.41
C ILE A 444 -30.83 62.44 51.25
N SER A 445 -30.22 63.55 50.83
CA SER A 445 -30.27 64.81 51.60
C SER A 445 -31.56 65.60 51.40
N LEU A 446 -32.42 65.19 50.47
CA LEU A 446 -33.70 65.82 50.15
C LEU A 446 -34.88 65.11 50.83
N ILE A 447 -34.64 63.88 51.31
CA ILE A 447 -35.46 63.14 52.27
C ILE A 447 -35.05 63.60 53.68
#